data_AF-A0A5M3Y4A4-F1
#
_entry.id   AF-A0A5M3Y4A4-F1
#
_cell.length_a   1.000
_cell.length_b   1.000
_cell.length_c   1.000
_cell.angle_alpha   90.00
_cell.angle_beta   90.00
_cell.angle_gamma   90.00
#
_symmetry.space_group_name_H-M   'P 1'
#
loop_
_entity.id
_entity.type
_entity.pdbx_description
1 polymer ?
#
loop_
_entity_poly.entity_id
_entity_poly.type
_entity_poly.pdbx_seq_one_letter_code
_entity_poly.pdbx_strand_id
1 'polypeptide(L)'
;MDELSERDRQILEFENQRWRYPGAKEQAIKDTFGLSTTRYYQLLGELIDRPEALAADPALVNRLLRLRGSRRRDRAARRAGDSG
;
A
#
# COMPACT_ATOMS: atom_id res chain seq x y z
N MET A 1 0.92 4.16 -21.43
CA MET A 1 0.01 3.28 -20.70
C MET A 1 0.86 2.69 -19.60
N ASP A 2 0.94 3.37 -18.46
CA ASP A 2 1.63 2.78 -17.31
C ASP A 2 0.52 2.11 -16.51
N GLU A 3 0.37 0.82 -16.80
CA GLU A 3 -0.68 -0.01 -16.26
C GLU A 3 -0.21 -0.50 -14.91
N LEU A 4 -0.89 -0.03 -13.86
CA LEU A 4 -0.75 -0.56 -12.52
C LEU A 4 -0.72 -2.10 -12.61
N SER A 5 0.33 -2.74 -12.07
CA SER A 5 0.50 -4.19 -12.22
C SER A 5 -0.74 -4.90 -11.65
N GLU A 6 -1.10 -6.08 -12.18
CA GLU A 6 -2.28 -6.82 -11.66
C GLU A 6 -2.25 -6.99 -10.14
N ARG A 7 -1.04 -7.17 -9.58
CA ARG A 7 -0.81 -7.21 -8.13
C ARG A 7 -1.22 -5.92 -7.43
N ASP A 8 -0.81 -4.78 -7.97
CA ASP A 8 -1.09 -3.47 -7.41
C ASP A 8 -2.58 -3.13 -7.47
N ARG A 9 -3.25 -3.55 -8.55
CA ARG A 9 -4.69 -3.39 -8.71
C ARG A 9 -5.44 -4.26 -7.71
N GLN A 10 -4.99 -5.50 -7.54
CA GLN A 10 -5.49 -6.39 -6.49
C GLN A 10 -5.26 -5.79 -5.10
N ILE A 11 -4.10 -5.18 -4.81
CA ILE A 11 -3.83 -4.52 -3.52
C ILE A 11 -4.87 -3.44 -3.22
N LEU A 12 -5.18 -2.57 -4.18
CA LEU A 12 -6.18 -1.50 -4.01
C LEU A 12 -7.58 -2.08 -3.80
N GLU A 13 -7.97 -3.08 -4.59
CA GLU A 13 -9.26 -3.75 -4.47
C GLU A 13 -9.39 -4.50 -3.12
N PHE A 14 -8.28 -5.07 -2.64
CA PHE A 14 -8.20 -5.77 -1.37
C PHE A 14 -8.30 -4.84 -0.16
N GLU A 15 -7.78 -3.61 -0.27
CA GLU A 15 -8.00 -2.56 0.73
C GLU A 15 -9.46 -2.08 0.78
N ASN A 16 -10.18 -2.19 -0.33
CA ASN A 16 -11.60 -1.85 -0.37
C ASN A 16 -12.49 -2.93 0.29
N GLN A 17 -11.99 -4.16 0.47
CA GLN A 17 -12.74 -5.22 1.14
C GLN A 17 -12.94 -4.94 2.63
N ARG A 18 -14.18 -5.16 3.11
CA ARG A 18 -14.51 -5.08 4.54
C ARG A 18 -14.06 -6.33 5.29
N TRP A 19 -12.90 -6.23 5.94
CA TRP A 19 -12.40 -7.25 6.86
C TRP A 19 -13.11 -7.16 8.21
N ARG A 20 -13.60 -8.29 8.72
CA ARG A 20 -14.39 -8.37 9.96
C ARG A 20 -13.54 -8.17 11.22
N TYR A 21 -12.24 -8.46 11.15
CA TYR A 21 -11.27 -8.19 12.21
C TYR A 21 -9.88 -7.91 11.59
N PRO A 22 -9.05 -7.06 12.23
CA PRO A 22 -7.77 -6.63 11.67
C PRO A 22 -6.81 -7.79 11.36
N GLY A 23 -6.84 -8.88 12.14
CA GLY A 23 -6.01 -10.07 11.90
C GLY A 23 -6.41 -10.88 10.65
N ALA A 24 -7.68 -10.81 10.21
CA ALA A 24 -8.10 -11.50 8.98
C ALA A 24 -7.44 -10.89 7.76
N LYS A 25 -7.28 -9.55 7.76
CA LYS A 25 -6.61 -8.83 6.68
C LYS A 25 -5.14 -9.23 6.59
N GLU A 26 -4.43 -9.32 7.71
CA GLU A 26 -3.02 -9.70 7.72
C GLU A 26 -2.78 -11.12 7.22
N GLN A 27 -3.64 -12.05 7.64
CA GLN A 27 -3.57 -13.43 7.19
C GLN A 27 -3.86 -13.54 5.70
N ALA A 28 -4.90 -12.84 5.22
CA ALA A 28 -5.27 -12.86 3.82
C ALA A 28 -4.27 -12.11 2.92
N ILE A 29 -3.56 -11.08 3.42
CA ILE A 29 -2.42 -10.47 2.73
C ILE A 29 -1.31 -11.51 2.51
N LYS A 30 -0.96 -12.26 3.57
CA LYS A 30 0.05 -13.32 3.47
C LYS A 30 -0.38 -14.44 2.54
N ASP A 31 -1.66 -14.83 2.58
CA ASP A 31 -2.20 -15.92 1.77
C ASP A 31 -2.32 -15.55 0.29
N THR A 32 -2.81 -14.33 0.00
CA THR A 32 -3.05 -13.85 -1.38
C THR A 32 -1.76 -13.39 -2.06
N PHE A 33 -0.92 -12.62 -1.35
CA PHE A 33 0.27 -12.01 -1.93
C PHE A 33 1.57 -12.74 -1.58
N GLY A 34 1.56 -13.65 -0.61
CA GLY A 34 2.79 -14.26 -0.09
C GLY A 34 3.67 -13.28 0.69
N LEU A 35 3.16 -12.10 1.06
CA LEU A 35 3.93 -11.02 1.66
C LEU A 35 3.60 -10.85 3.15
N SER A 36 4.61 -10.57 3.97
CA SER A 36 4.39 -10.11 5.35
C SER A 36 3.66 -8.76 5.37
N THR A 37 2.78 -8.55 6.36
CA THR A 37 2.00 -7.31 6.53
C THR A 37 2.87 -6.06 6.49
N THR A 38 4.05 -6.10 7.12
CA THR A 38 5.02 -4.99 7.13
C THR A 38 5.57 -4.68 5.74
N ARG A 39 5.81 -5.69 4.89
CA ARG A 39 6.27 -5.49 3.51
C ARG A 39 5.13 -4.99 2.62
N TYR A 40 3.92 -5.51 2.84
CA TYR A 40 2.71 -5.05 2.16
C TYR A 40 2.44 -3.56 2.39
N TYR A 41 2.47 -3.07 3.64
CA TYR A 41 2.25 -1.64 3.90
C TYR A 41 3.37 -0.74 3.36
N GLN A 42 4.58 -1.25 3.19
CA GLN A 42 5.67 -0.51 2.54
C GLN A 42 5.42 -0.38 1.03
N LEU A 43 5.11 -1.49 0.37
CA LEU A 43 4.73 -1.51 -1.04
C LEU A 43 3.51 -0.64 -1.31
N LEU A 44 2.45 -0.80 -0.51
CA LEU A 44 1.26 0.05 -0.58
C LEU A 44 1.63 1.53 -0.44
N GLY A 45 2.55 1.86 0.48
CA GLY A 45 3.01 3.23 0.70
C GLY A 45 3.82 3.84 -0.44
N GLU A 46 4.50 3.02 -1.25
CA GLU A 46 5.14 3.41 -2.51
C GLU A 46 4.13 3.48 -3.65
N LEU A 47 3.20 2.52 -3.70
CA LEU A 47 2.15 2.44 -4.71
C LEU A 47 1.25 3.68 -4.70
N ILE A 48 0.78 4.09 -3.52
CA ILE A 48 -0.07 5.28 -3.36
C ILE A 48 0.64 6.59 -3.70
N ASP A 49 1.97 6.59 -3.80
CA ASP A 49 2.77 7.75 -4.24
C ASP A 49 2.81 7.86 -5.77
N ARG A 50 2.51 6.76 -6.48
CA ARG A 50 2.50 6.71 -7.95
C ARG A 50 1.19 7.28 -8.52
N PRO A 51 1.26 8.01 -9.66
CA PRO A 51 0.07 8.55 -10.33
C PRO A 51 -0.87 7.47 -10.85
N GLU A 52 -0.36 6.26 -11.10
CA GLU A 52 -1.14 5.11 -11.58
C GLU A 52 -2.16 4.64 -10.52
N ALA A 53 -1.78 4.68 -9.23
CA ALA A 53 -2.69 4.31 -8.16
C ALA A 53 -3.83 5.33 -8.02
N LEU A 54 -3.52 6.61 -8.19
CA LEU A 54 -4.51 7.69 -8.26
C LEU A 54 -5.47 7.50 -9.44
N ALA A 55 -5.00 6.99 -10.57
CA ALA A 55 -5.85 6.71 -11.74
C ALA A 55 -6.77 5.50 -11.51
N ALA A 56 -6.35 4.52 -10.70
CA ALA A 56 -7.12 3.34 -10.38
C ALA A 56 -8.20 3.60 -9.31
N ASP A 57 -7.83 4.17 -8.16
CA ASP A 57 -8.77 4.54 -7.10
C ASP A 57 -8.34 5.84 -6.38
N PRO A 58 -8.73 7.01 -6.91
CA PRO A 58 -8.29 8.29 -6.37
C PRO A 58 -8.80 8.54 -4.95
N ALA A 59 -9.94 7.98 -4.55
CA ALA A 59 -10.54 8.20 -3.24
C ALA A 59 -9.78 7.46 -2.13
N LEU A 60 -9.48 6.17 -2.37
CA LEU A 60 -8.68 5.37 -1.45
C LEU A 60 -7.25 5.94 -1.32
N VAL A 61 -6.63 6.25 -2.46
CA VAL A 61 -5.24 6.71 -2.52
C VAL A 61 -5.07 8.07 -1.85
N ASN A 62 -5.98 9.03 -2.06
CA ASN A 62 -5.93 10.32 -1.35
C ASN A 62 -6.08 10.15 0.17
N ARG A 63 -6.94 9.23 0.63
CA ARG A 63 -7.11 8.96 2.06
C ARG A 63 -5.81 8.39 2.66
N LEU A 64 -5.18 7.44 1.98
CA LEU A 64 -3.92 6.82 2.40
C LEU A 64 -2.74 7.81 2.35
N LEU A 65 -2.64 8.63 1.30
CA LEU A 65 -1.65 9.71 1.18
C LEU A 65 -1.75 10.69 2.34
N ARG A 66 -2.97 11.07 2.73
CA ARG A 66 -3.21 11.99 3.85
C ARG A 66 -2.78 11.39 5.19
N LEU A 67 -3.06 10.10 5.42
CA LEU A 67 -2.58 9.33 6.58
C LEU A 67 -1.04 9.23 6.61
N ARG A 68 -0.40 9.06 5.45
CA ARG A 68 1.06 8.96 5.31
C ARG A 68 1.77 10.31 5.46
N GLY A 69 1.22 11.39 4.91
CA GLY A 69 1.74 12.75 5.07
C GLY A 69 1.87 13.16 6.55
N SER A 70 0.96 12.66 7.39
CA SER A 70 1.03 12.86 8.84
C SER A 70 2.16 12.07 9.52
N ARG A 71 2.67 11.00 8.92
CA ARG A 71 3.75 10.13 9.47
C ARG A 71 5.13 10.40 8.85
N ARG A 72 5.20 10.96 7.63
CA ARG A 72 6.47 11.18 6.91
C ARG A 72 7.36 12.24 7.57
N ARG A 73 6.83 13.11 8.44
CA ARG A 73 7.63 14.03 9.26
C ARG A 73 8.59 13.32 10.22
N ASP A 74 8.37 12.03 10.50
CA ASP A 74 9.15 11.27 11.50
C ASP A 74 10.27 10.40 10.90
N ARG A 75 10.23 10.09 9.59
CA ARG A 75 11.10 9.06 8.97
C ARG A 75 12.17 9.54 7.99
N ALA A 76 12.32 10.84 7.76
CA ALA A 76 13.34 11.38 6.84
C ALA A 76 14.80 11.10 7.28
N ALA A 77 15.03 10.53 8.46
CA ALA A 77 16.36 10.33 9.02
C ALA A 77 17.04 8.96 8.74
N ARG A 78 16.42 7.97 8.04
CA ARG A 78 16.96 6.58 8.06
C ARG A 78 16.96 5.72 6.78
N ARG A 79 16.76 6.23 5.56
CA ARG A 79 16.74 5.36 4.35
C ARG A 79 17.60 5.80 3.16
N ALA A 80 18.81 6.27 3.43
CA ALA A 80 19.91 6.10 2.48
C ALA A 80 20.58 4.76 2.79
N GLY A 81 20.19 3.70 2.09
CA GLY A 81 20.79 2.37 2.23
C GLY A 81 19.79 1.28 2.55
N ASP A 82 19.04 0.84 1.55
CA ASP A 82 18.68 -0.58 1.39
C ASP A 82 18.08 -0.78 -0.01
N SER A 83 18.95 -1.04 -0.98
CA SER A 83 18.62 -1.56 -2.31
C SER A 83 19.89 -2.25 -2.79
N GLY A 84 20.00 -3.55 -2.47
CA GLY A 84 21.03 -4.48 -2.93
C GLY A 84 20.38 -5.83 -3.20
#